data_AF-A0A957HQJ1-F1
#
_entry.id   AF-A0A957HQJ1-F1
#
_cell.length_a   1.000
_cell.length_b   1.000
_cell.length_c   1.000
_cell.angle_alpha   90.00
_cell.angle_beta   90.00
_cell.angle_gamma   90.00
#
_symmetry.space_group_name_H-M   'P 1'
#
loop_
_entity.id
_entity.type
_entity.pdbx_description
1 polymer ?
#
loop_
_entity_poly.entity_id
_entity_poly.type
_entity_poly.pdbx_seq_one_letter_code
_entity_poly.pdbx_strand_id
1 'polypeptide(L)'
;PNPMPEPNSKPTTWERPFAQTETLPFRVRGKQIQVIHSDGNHAEGAVVFYRPAAQAAQGVPAQLLRDAFGIPFDTSSQGFLAGRPILQADDQLIALWPVPTETVKIEYPDFNFTDQYSFFYTSGPATQAGVKFTAVNDTGIQTLTVSPEHPLLLFHLNISLEWDARNDNDFLADLADSLNNASALLYDVTNGQAALGQINLFHDKLYWNSSDIQLYANNGLRPSAAIGGIVNEPVSDTIKTRDANGSVVTETITAYVPGQIRIGTVWDPYGERTADLGDEWSRTLAHELSHYLFFQFDNYLGVEDNGTLIPVNCPGSFMTNTTDPTYSEFLSAEQWLEESRVDCRQTLADETTGRPDWDSITLFYSMLRTPQEQTTQPETGPSNLSLAVTRIIPWALDSENPPLGTRNFDLRAADGSDDRIRLPDGIAYLRKTQGTLNLDDDVLIVL
;
A
#
# COMPACT_ATOMS: atom_id res chain seq x y z
N PRO A 1 44.01 6.35 74.51
CA PRO A 1 44.41 6.79 73.16
C PRO A 1 43.19 6.82 72.23
N ASN A 2 42.84 7.99 71.70
CA ASN A 2 41.72 8.16 70.77
C ASN A 2 42.13 7.58 69.40
N PRO A 3 41.42 6.58 68.85
CA PRO A 3 41.81 5.92 67.60
C PRO A 3 41.35 6.68 66.33
N MET A 4 40.98 7.96 66.44
CA MET A 4 40.56 8.75 65.28
C MET A 4 41.78 9.22 64.47
N PRO A 5 41.74 9.11 63.12
CA PRO A 5 42.81 9.61 62.25
C PRO A 5 42.97 11.13 62.37
N GLU A 6 44.20 11.62 62.53
CA GLU A 6 44.49 13.05 62.42
C GLU A 6 44.83 13.44 60.97
N PRO A 7 44.30 14.59 60.47
CA PRO A 7 44.61 15.07 59.12
C PRO A 7 46.12 15.22 58.89
N ASN A 8 46.62 14.73 57.74
CA ASN A 8 48.03 14.75 57.32
C ASN A 8 49.02 13.89 58.11
N SER A 9 48.54 12.91 58.89
CA SER A 9 49.42 11.91 59.53
C SER A 9 49.85 10.80 58.57
N LYS A 10 51.04 10.22 58.78
CA LYS A 10 51.52 9.05 58.03
C LYS A 10 50.84 7.79 58.57
N PRO A 11 50.28 6.92 57.72
CA PRO A 11 49.57 5.73 58.19
C PRO A 11 50.48 4.78 58.98
N THR A 12 49.98 4.27 60.10
CA THR A 12 50.66 3.23 60.90
C THR A 12 50.35 1.83 60.39
N THR A 13 51.14 0.83 60.78
CA THR A 13 51.05 -0.58 60.33
C THR A 13 49.73 -1.30 60.65
N TRP A 14 48.81 -0.65 61.36
CA TRP A 14 47.48 -1.18 61.74
C TRP A 14 46.31 -0.51 61.01
N GLU A 15 46.57 0.46 60.15
CA GLU A 15 45.55 1.14 59.36
C GLU A 15 45.33 0.41 58.04
N ARG A 16 44.12 -0.14 57.85
CA ARG A 16 43.69 -0.71 56.57
C ARG A 16 42.99 0.38 55.75
N PRO A 17 43.20 0.46 54.43
CA PRO A 17 42.48 1.39 53.60
C PRO A 17 40.97 1.10 53.69
N PHE A 18 40.19 2.11 54.07
CA PHE A 18 38.75 2.11 53.86
C PHE A 18 38.52 2.34 52.37
N ALA A 19 38.45 1.26 51.60
CA ALA A 19 38.04 1.32 50.20
C ALA A 19 36.52 1.22 50.14
N GLN A 20 35.86 2.37 49.99
CA GLN A 20 34.45 2.40 49.61
C GLN A 20 34.39 2.17 48.10
N THR A 21 33.91 1.02 47.66
CA THR A 21 33.56 0.80 46.26
C THR A 21 32.28 1.58 45.99
N GLU A 22 32.41 2.83 45.55
CA GLU A 22 31.28 3.50 44.90
C GLU A 22 31.12 2.86 43.52
N THR A 23 29.99 2.16 43.32
CA THR A 23 29.51 1.90 41.97
C THR A 23 29.30 3.26 41.32
N LEU A 24 30.08 3.57 40.28
CA LEU A 24 29.80 4.72 39.42
C LEU A 24 28.30 4.69 39.06
N PRO A 25 27.60 5.83 39.04
CA PRO A 25 26.21 5.85 38.62
C PRO A 25 26.13 5.30 37.19
N PHE A 26 25.69 4.05 37.05
CA PHE A 26 25.36 3.50 35.77
C PHE A 26 24.00 4.09 35.39
N ARG A 27 23.89 4.65 34.19
CA ARG A 27 22.56 4.91 33.64
C ARG A 27 21.89 3.57 33.46
N VAL A 28 20.74 3.38 34.10
CA VAL A 28 19.76 2.40 33.63
C VAL A 28 19.62 2.66 32.13
N ARG A 29 19.98 1.68 31.30
CA ARG A 29 19.72 1.80 29.86
C ARG A 29 18.23 2.10 29.75
N GLY A 30 17.87 3.18 29.05
CA GLY A 30 16.48 3.41 28.69
C GLY A 30 15.91 2.18 27.99
N LYS A 31 14.58 2.10 27.88
CA LYS A 31 13.93 0.98 27.18
C LYS A 31 14.61 0.76 25.83
N GLN A 32 15.07 -0.46 25.58
CA GLN A 32 15.82 -0.80 24.36
C GLN A 32 14.99 -1.80 23.56
N ILE A 33 14.86 -1.58 22.25
CA ILE A 33 14.08 -2.47 21.38
C ILE A 33 15.02 -3.51 20.78
N GLN A 34 14.61 -4.77 20.82
CA GLN A 34 15.27 -5.88 20.14
C GLN A 34 14.28 -6.58 19.23
N VAL A 35 14.68 -6.84 17.99
CA VAL A 35 13.90 -7.62 17.03
C VAL A 35 14.60 -8.96 16.82
N ILE A 36 13.83 -10.04 16.93
CA ILE A 36 14.27 -11.41 16.65
C ILE A 36 13.33 -12.04 15.63
N HIS A 37 13.83 -13.02 14.89
CA HIS A 37 13.02 -13.87 14.04
C HIS A 37 12.43 -15.03 14.85
N SER A 38 11.36 -15.64 14.36
CA SER A 38 10.63 -16.72 15.06
C SER A 38 11.46 -18.00 15.26
N ASP A 39 12.53 -18.19 14.49
CA ASP A 39 13.53 -19.26 14.69
C ASP A 39 14.53 -18.97 15.83
N GLY A 40 14.44 -17.79 16.46
CA GLY A 40 15.33 -17.34 17.54
C GLY A 40 16.56 -16.56 17.08
N ASN A 41 16.80 -16.39 15.78
CA ASN A 41 17.89 -15.58 15.25
C ASN A 41 17.63 -14.08 15.41
N HIS A 42 18.69 -13.28 15.36
CA HIS A 42 18.57 -11.82 15.37
C HIS A 42 18.13 -11.32 13.99
N ALA A 43 17.11 -10.48 13.97
CA ALA A 43 16.62 -9.86 12.75
C ALA A 43 17.43 -8.57 12.50
N GLU A 44 18.58 -8.68 11.82
CA GLU A 44 19.42 -7.54 11.40
C GLU A 44 18.74 -6.73 10.28
N GLY A 45 18.82 -5.39 10.33
CA GLY A 45 18.21 -4.50 9.34
C GLY A 45 16.70 -4.29 9.51
N ALA A 46 16.09 -4.82 10.57
CA ALA A 46 14.68 -4.59 10.88
C ALA A 46 14.43 -3.14 11.27
N VAL A 47 13.29 -2.60 10.83
CA VAL A 47 12.82 -1.27 11.17
C VAL A 47 11.62 -1.36 12.12
N VAL A 48 11.40 -0.33 12.94
CA VAL A 48 10.33 -0.35 13.96
C VAL A 48 9.40 0.84 13.78
N PHE A 49 8.10 0.55 13.73
CA PHE A 49 7.03 1.53 13.78
C PHE A 49 6.57 1.70 15.22
N TYR A 50 6.26 2.95 15.56
CA TYR A 50 5.91 3.40 16.89
C TYR A 50 4.65 4.24 16.86
N ARG A 51 3.80 4.05 17.86
CA ARG A 51 2.61 4.86 18.10
C ARG A 51 2.44 5.14 19.59
N PRO A 52 2.41 6.41 20.03
CA PRO A 52 2.06 6.77 21.40
C PRO A 52 0.68 6.24 21.79
N ALA A 53 0.49 5.87 23.06
CA ALA A 53 -0.79 5.36 23.56
C ALA A 53 -1.98 6.30 23.28
N ALA A 54 -1.76 7.62 23.41
CA ALA A 54 -2.78 8.63 23.12
C ALA A 54 -3.18 8.69 21.63
N GLN A 55 -2.23 8.45 20.72
CA GLN A 55 -2.48 8.41 19.28
C GLN A 55 -3.15 7.10 18.85
N ALA A 56 -2.85 5.99 19.54
CA ALA A 56 -3.52 4.72 19.32
C ALA A 56 -5.04 4.82 19.55
N ALA A 57 -5.46 5.55 20.59
CA ALA A 57 -6.87 5.82 20.86
C ALA A 57 -7.58 6.68 19.80
N GLN A 58 -6.82 7.38 18.96
CA GLN A 58 -7.32 8.25 17.88
C GLN A 58 -7.25 7.59 16.50
N GLY A 59 -6.79 6.33 16.41
CA GLY A 59 -6.67 5.62 15.14
C GLY A 59 -5.54 6.12 14.22
N VAL A 60 -4.65 7.00 14.72
CA VAL A 60 -3.53 7.53 13.94
C VAL A 60 -2.60 6.38 13.54
N PRO A 61 -2.14 6.27 12.28
CA PRO A 61 -1.19 5.24 11.88
C PRO A 61 0.15 5.36 12.63
N ALA A 62 0.75 4.22 12.96
CA ALA A 62 2.07 4.18 13.56
C ALA A 62 3.11 4.75 12.58
N GLN A 63 4.07 5.49 13.11
CA GLN A 63 5.11 6.16 12.35
C GLN A 63 6.43 5.41 12.48
N LEU A 64 7.22 5.39 11.41
CA LEU A 64 8.53 4.76 11.46
C LEU A 64 9.47 5.52 12.39
N LEU A 65 10.14 4.80 13.30
CA LEU A 65 11.16 5.39 14.16
C LEU A 65 12.37 5.82 13.31
N ARG A 66 12.74 7.09 13.47
CA ARG A 66 13.77 7.77 12.68
C ARG A 66 14.60 8.68 13.57
N ASP A 67 15.79 9.04 13.08
CA ASP A 67 16.61 10.07 13.69
C ASP A 67 16.08 11.49 13.38
N ALA A 68 16.78 12.51 13.88
CA ALA A 68 16.41 13.91 13.66
C ALA A 68 16.53 14.38 12.19
N PHE A 69 17.19 13.61 11.33
CA PHE A 69 17.31 13.86 9.89
C PHE A 69 16.30 13.04 9.07
N GLY A 70 15.42 12.29 9.72
CA GLY A 70 14.41 11.46 9.06
C GLY A 70 14.94 10.11 8.57
N ILE A 71 16.19 9.74 8.91
CA ILE A 71 16.77 8.44 8.55
C ILE A 71 16.18 7.37 9.47
N PRO A 72 15.60 6.28 8.93
CA PRO A 72 15.09 5.17 9.73
C PRO A 72 16.17 4.60 10.65
N PHE A 73 15.79 4.24 11.87
CA PHE A 73 16.62 3.34 12.67
C PHE A 73 16.43 1.90 12.21
N ASP A 74 17.54 1.19 12.10
CA ASP A 74 17.62 -0.23 11.80
C ASP A 74 18.25 -1.01 12.95
N THR A 75 17.96 -2.30 13.03
CA THR A 75 18.57 -3.19 14.01
C THR A 75 19.96 -3.64 13.56
N SER A 76 20.89 -3.66 14.51
CA SER A 76 22.22 -4.24 14.32
C SER A 76 22.19 -5.77 14.17
N SER A 77 23.34 -6.40 13.91
CA SER A 77 23.54 -7.86 13.90
C SER A 77 23.19 -8.59 15.20
N GLN A 78 22.92 -7.87 16.29
CA GLN A 78 22.43 -8.41 17.57
C GLN A 78 20.91 -8.18 17.76
N GLY A 79 20.22 -7.71 16.72
CA GLY A 79 18.80 -7.42 16.71
C GLY A 79 18.40 -6.14 17.45
N PHE A 80 19.35 -5.40 18.02
CA PHE A 80 19.03 -4.18 18.76
C PHE A 80 18.87 -2.98 17.83
N LEU A 81 17.76 -2.25 17.97
CA LEU A 81 17.45 -1.06 17.20
C LEU A 81 18.45 0.06 17.52
N ALA A 82 18.96 0.72 16.49
CA ALA A 82 19.76 1.92 16.63
C ALA A 82 18.94 3.06 17.28
N GLY A 83 19.65 4.03 17.85
CA GLY A 83 19.02 5.17 18.52
C GLY A 83 18.55 4.88 19.95
N ARG A 84 17.85 5.86 20.52
CA ARG A 84 17.33 5.83 21.91
C ARG A 84 15.97 6.53 21.94
N PRO A 85 14.92 5.93 21.34
CA PRO A 85 13.59 6.52 21.37
C PRO A 85 13.11 6.66 22.81
N ILE A 86 12.39 7.74 23.10
CA ILE A 86 11.72 7.92 24.38
C ILE A 86 10.41 7.15 24.28
N LEU A 87 10.31 6.06 25.06
CA LEU A 87 9.15 5.17 25.06
C LEU A 87 8.46 5.23 26.42
N GLN A 88 7.15 5.45 26.42
CA GLN A 88 6.31 5.42 27.61
C GLN A 88 5.72 4.02 27.83
N ALA A 89 5.06 3.81 28.96
CA ALA A 89 4.24 2.61 29.15
C ALA A 89 3.06 2.65 28.17
N ASP A 90 2.60 1.49 27.70
CA ASP A 90 1.43 1.34 26.81
C ASP A 90 1.56 1.96 25.41
N ASP A 91 2.70 2.59 25.10
CA ASP A 91 3.06 2.88 23.72
C ASP A 91 3.10 1.59 22.90
N GLN A 92 2.81 1.69 21.61
CA GLN A 92 2.67 0.55 20.71
C GLN A 92 3.83 0.45 19.74
N LEU A 93 4.38 -0.76 19.60
CA LEU A 93 5.49 -1.09 18.72
C LEU A 93 5.13 -2.23 17.77
N ILE A 94 5.69 -2.18 16.56
CA ILE A 94 5.70 -3.28 15.62
C ILE A 94 6.97 -3.20 14.75
N ALA A 95 7.59 -4.35 14.50
CA ALA A 95 8.77 -4.43 13.65
C ALA A 95 8.42 -4.98 12.27
N LEU A 96 9.09 -4.44 11.25
CA LEU A 96 9.15 -4.97 9.90
C LEU A 96 10.60 -5.39 9.64
N TRP A 97 10.81 -6.67 9.38
CA TRP A 97 12.13 -7.18 8.99
C TRP A 97 12.17 -7.43 7.48
N PRO A 98 13.02 -6.71 6.73
CA PRO A 98 13.10 -6.89 5.29
C PRO A 98 13.66 -8.27 4.96
N VAL A 99 12.98 -9.00 4.09
CA VAL A 99 13.48 -10.24 3.52
C VAL A 99 14.29 -9.86 2.27
N PRO A 100 15.60 -10.16 2.21
CA PRO A 100 16.41 -9.77 1.07
C PRO A 100 15.87 -10.32 -0.25
N THR A 101 15.87 -9.49 -1.29
CA THR A 101 15.40 -9.86 -2.63
C THR A 101 16.07 -11.13 -3.18
N GLU A 102 17.35 -11.36 -2.87
CA GLU A 102 18.04 -12.59 -3.28
C GLU A 102 17.48 -13.83 -2.58
N THR A 103 17.13 -13.72 -1.30
CA THR A 103 16.43 -14.80 -0.58
C THR A 103 15.06 -15.04 -1.22
N VAL A 104 14.34 -13.97 -1.53
CA VAL A 104 13.05 -14.05 -2.23
C VAL A 104 13.18 -14.75 -3.58
N LYS A 105 14.19 -14.42 -4.40
CA LYS A 105 14.44 -15.09 -5.70
C LYS A 105 14.84 -16.57 -5.55
N ILE A 106 15.55 -16.93 -4.48
CA ILE A 106 15.96 -18.32 -4.24
C ILE A 106 14.79 -19.16 -3.74
N GLU A 107 14.01 -18.60 -2.82
CA GLU A 107 12.90 -19.28 -2.16
C GLU A 107 11.64 -19.29 -3.05
N TYR A 108 11.48 -18.27 -3.90
CA TYR A 108 10.35 -18.03 -4.78
C TYR A 108 10.84 -17.64 -6.20
N PRO A 109 11.40 -18.59 -6.97
CA PRO A 109 12.07 -18.31 -8.25
C PRO A 109 11.16 -17.76 -9.34
N ASP A 110 9.85 -17.96 -9.23
CA ASP A 110 8.85 -17.44 -10.16
C ASP A 110 8.52 -15.96 -9.91
N PHE A 111 9.05 -15.37 -8.82
CA PHE A 111 8.81 -14.00 -8.43
C PHE A 111 9.94 -13.07 -8.93
N ASN A 112 9.84 -12.63 -10.19
CA ASN A 112 10.94 -11.98 -10.92
C ASN A 112 10.80 -10.45 -11.14
N PHE A 113 9.77 -9.80 -10.59
CA PHE A 113 9.54 -8.33 -10.71
C PHE A 113 10.17 -7.52 -9.57
N THR A 114 11.40 -7.89 -9.21
CA THR A 114 11.90 -7.66 -7.85
C THR A 114 12.23 -6.22 -7.46
N ASP A 115 12.22 -5.31 -8.42
CA ASP A 115 12.61 -3.92 -8.21
C ASP A 115 11.41 -3.00 -7.90
N GLN A 116 10.18 -3.54 -7.94
CA GLN A 116 8.93 -2.80 -7.75
C GLN A 116 8.21 -3.13 -6.44
N TYR A 117 8.85 -3.83 -5.51
CA TYR A 117 8.29 -4.09 -4.19
C TYR A 117 9.36 -4.26 -3.12
N SER A 118 8.93 -4.18 -1.86
CA SER A 118 9.69 -4.61 -0.70
C SER A 118 8.90 -5.66 0.08
N PHE A 119 9.54 -6.76 0.47
CA PHE A 119 8.90 -7.84 1.22
C PHE A 119 9.40 -7.89 2.67
N PHE A 120 8.47 -8.06 3.62
CA PHE A 120 8.76 -8.04 5.05
C PHE A 120 8.07 -9.17 5.80
N TYR A 121 8.71 -9.60 6.88
CA TYR A 121 8.04 -10.27 7.98
C TYR A 121 7.72 -9.27 9.08
N THR A 122 6.49 -9.32 9.60
CA THR A 122 6.03 -8.40 10.64
C THR A 122 5.99 -9.08 12.01
N SER A 123 6.12 -8.28 13.08
CA SER A 123 6.15 -8.80 14.45
C SER A 123 4.78 -9.06 15.07
N GLY A 124 3.71 -8.88 14.31
CA GLY A 124 2.35 -9.11 14.77
C GLY A 124 1.43 -9.44 13.60
N PRO A 125 0.47 -10.36 13.78
CA PRO A 125 -0.49 -10.68 12.74
C PRO A 125 -1.37 -9.46 12.42
N ALA A 126 -1.93 -9.47 11.22
CA ALA A 126 -3.07 -8.61 10.93
C ALA A 126 -4.30 -9.04 11.77
N THR A 127 -5.25 -8.14 11.89
CA THR A 127 -6.48 -8.29 12.67
C THR A 127 -7.55 -7.43 12.01
N GLN A 128 -8.82 -7.62 12.35
CA GLN A 128 -9.89 -6.79 11.80
C GLN A 128 -9.69 -5.27 12.03
N ALA A 129 -8.94 -4.88 13.07
CA ALA A 129 -8.65 -3.48 13.42
C ALA A 129 -7.35 -2.93 12.81
N GLY A 130 -6.65 -3.71 11.96
CA GLY A 130 -5.34 -3.35 11.41
C GLY A 130 -4.30 -4.41 11.71
N VAL A 131 -3.25 -4.04 12.45
CA VAL A 131 -2.18 -4.98 12.84
C VAL A 131 -2.04 -5.04 14.35
N LYS A 132 -1.70 -6.21 14.88
CA LYS A 132 -1.49 -6.40 16.31
C LYS A 132 -0.16 -5.80 16.76
N PHE A 133 -0.23 -4.72 17.51
CA PHE A 133 0.93 -4.09 18.13
C PHE A 133 1.36 -4.78 19.43
N THR A 134 2.65 -4.67 19.75
CA THR A 134 3.19 -5.01 21.07
C THR A 134 3.21 -3.76 21.95
N ALA A 135 2.60 -3.82 23.13
CA ALA A 135 2.65 -2.72 24.09
C ALA A 135 4.03 -2.66 24.78
N VAL A 136 4.53 -1.44 24.99
CA VAL A 136 5.78 -1.20 25.70
C VAL A 136 5.58 -1.40 27.19
N ASN A 137 6.41 -2.26 27.79
CA ASN A 137 6.45 -2.45 29.24
C ASN A 137 7.33 -1.39 29.94
N ASP A 138 7.27 -1.30 31.27
CA ASP A 138 7.91 -0.22 32.03
C ASP A 138 9.44 -0.26 32.06
N THR A 139 10.09 -1.42 31.90
CA THR A 139 11.54 -1.53 32.06
C THR A 139 12.16 -2.61 31.19
N GLY A 140 13.34 -2.33 30.64
CA GLY A 140 14.20 -3.34 30.02
C GLY A 140 14.06 -3.45 28.50
N ILE A 141 14.36 -4.64 27.99
CA ILE A 141 14.35 -4.93 26.56
C ILE A 141 12.91 -5.19 26.12
N GLN A 142 12.47 -4.47 25.08
CA GLN A 142 11.22 -4.72 24.37
C GLN A 142 11.53 -5.65 23.20
N THR A 143 11.23 -6.93 23.35
CA THR A 143 11.48 -7.93 22.30
C THR A 143 10.28 -8.00 21.35
N LEU A 144 10.52 -7.81 20.06
CA LEU A 144 9.56 -7.98 18.98
C LEU A 144 9.97 -9.20 18.16
N THR A 145 9.05 -10.14 17.91
CA THR A 145 9.34 -11.36 17.16
C THR A 145 8.68 -11.30 15.79
N VAL A 146 9.46 -11.13 14.72
CA VAL A 146 8.99 -11.20 13.34
C VAL A 146 8.84 -12.65 12.89
N SER A 147 7.92 -12.92 11.98
CA SER A 147 7.59 -14.29 11.57
C SER A 147 7.12 -14.38 10.11
N PRO A 148 7.46 -15.48 9.39
CA PRO A 148 6.95 -15.76 8.04
C PRO A 148 5.44 -16.02 7.98
N GLU A 149 4.78 -16.18 9.12
CA GLU A 149 3.32 -16.29 9.22
C GLU A 149 2.63 -14.94 9.09
N HIS A 150 3.37 -13.82 9.16
CA HIS A 150 2.83 -12.46 9.03
C HIS A 150 3.53 -11.68 7.89
N PRO A 151 3.41 -12.13 6.64
CA PRO A 151 4.02 -11.48 5.48
C PRO A 151 3.41 -10.09 5.24
N LEU A 152 4.21 -9.16 4.75
CA LEU A 152 3.77 -7.87 4.24
C LEU A 152 4.55 -7.50 2.98
N LEU A 153 3.84 -7.32 1.89
CA LEU A 153 4.36 -6.90 0.59
C LEU A 153 4.01 -5.43 0.34
N LEU A 154 5.01 -4.60 0.11
CA LEU A 154 4.82 -3.18 -0.19
C LEU A 154 5.19 -2.87 -1.63
N PHE A 155 4.20 -2.60 -2.48
CA PHE A 155 4.43 -2.26 -3.89
C PHE A 155 4.93 -0.83 -4.05
N HIS A 156 5.85 -0.61 -4.97
CA HIS A 156 6.42 0.69 -5.28
C HIS A 156 5.96 1.12 -6.66
N LEU A 157 5.40 2.33 -6.76
CA LEU A 157 4.75 2.81 -7.97
C LEU A 157 5.35 4.13 -8.45
N ASN A 158 5.39 4.29 -9.75
CA ASN A 158 5.64 5.52 -10.46
C ASN A 158 4.31 6.04 -11.01
N ILE A 159 3.92 7.23 -10.61
CA ILE A 159 2.71 7.90 -11.10
C ILE A 159 3.13 9.13 -11.89
N SER A 160 2.67 9.26 -13.13
CA SER A 160 2.88 10.45 -13.94
C SER A 160 1.57 11.19 -14.13
N LEU A 161 1.56 12.48 -13.83
CA LEU A 161 0.43 13.37 -14.06
C LEU A 161 0.55 13.99 -15.46
N GLU A 162 -0.58 14.08 -16.18
CA GLU A 162 -0.62 14.69 -17.50
C GLU A 162 -0.25 16.19 -17.50
N TRP A 163 -0.37 16.85 -16.35
CA TRP A 163 -0.09 18.28 -16.18
C TRP A 163 0.85 18.54 -15.00
N ASP A 164 1.34 19.79 -14.89
CA ASP A 164 2.09 20.25 -13.73
C ASP A 164 1.16 20.65 -12.58
N ALA A 165 1.10 19.81 -11.55
CA ALA A 165 0.24 20.01 -10.39
C ALA A 165 0.96 20.63 -9.18
N ARG A 166 2.26 20.94 -9.26
CA ARG A 166 3.10 21.30 -8.10
C ARG A 166 2.63 22.52 -7.32
N ASN A 167 1.92 23.43 -7.98
CA ASN A 167 1.42 24.65 -7.35
C ASN A 167 -0.07 24.56 -6.96
N ASP A 168 -0.61 23.35 -6.87
CA ASP A 168 -1.96 23.09 -6.38
C ASP A 168 -1.91 22.09 -5.23
N ASN A 169 -1.73 22.67 -4.06
CA ASN A 169 -1.54 21.90 -2.84
C ASN A 169 -2.80 21.13 -2.45
N ASP A 170 -3.99 21.64 -2.79
CA ASP A 170 -5.26 21.00 -2.45
C ASP A 170 -5.39 19.70 -3.25
N PHE A 171 -5.20 19.74 -4.57
CA PHE A 171 -5.20 18.52 -5.38
C PHE A 171 -4.12 17.52 -4.94
N LEU A 172 -2.93 17.98 -4.59
CA LEU A 172 -1.86 17.08 -4.16
C LEU A 172 -2.13 16.47 -2.79
N ALA A 173 -2.81 17.19 -1.89
CA ALA A 173 -3.27 16.65 -0.63
C ALA A 173 -4.37 15.60 -0.85
N ASP A 174 -5.38 15.92 -1.67
CA ASP A 174 -6.46 14.98 -2.00
C ASP A 174 -5.90 13.73 -2.68
N LEU A 175 -5.00 13.88 -3.66
CA LEU A 175 -4.34 12.74 -4.30
C LEU A 175 -3.56 11.90 -3.30
N ALA A 176 -2.87 12.54 -2.35
CA ALA A 176 -2.17 11.81 -1.30
C ALA A 176 -3.14 11.00 -0.42
N ASP A 177 -4.26 11.59 -0.02
CA ASP A 177 -5.29 10.92 0.77
C ASP A 177 -5.89 9.74 0.00
N SER A 178 -6.22 9.93 -1.28
CA SER A 178 -6.80 8.87 -2.13
C SER A 178 -5.83 7.73 -2.40
N LEU A 179 -4.54 8.01 -2.56
CA LEU A 179 -3.50 6.98 -2.68
C LEU A 179 -3.31 6.21 -1.36
N ASN A 180 -3.39 6.89 -0.21
CA ASN A 180 -3.38 6.22 1.10
C ASN A 180 -4.63 5.35 1.29
N ASN A 181 -5.81 5.81 0.86
CA ASN A 181 -7.04 5.03 0.92
C ASN A 181 -7.00 3.80 0.00
N ALA A 182 -6.49 3.94 -1.22
CA ALA A 182 -6.29 2.81 -2.12
C ALA A 182 -5.32 1.79 -1.51
N SER A 183 -4.23 2.26 -0.90
CA SER A 183 -3.28 1.42 -0.16
C SER A 183 -3.93 0.68 1.01
N ALA A 184 -4.80 1.35 1.78
CA ALA A 184 -5.54 0.74 2.86
C ALA A 184 -6.55 -0.31 2.38
N LEU A 185 -7.20 -0.07 1.23
CA LEU A 185 -8.09 -1.06 0.61
C LEU A 185 -7.32 -2.28 0.11
N LEU A 186 -6.16 -2.10 -0.52
CA LEU A 186 -5.30 -3.23 -0.88
C LEU A 186 -4.89 -4.05 0.34
N TYR A 187 -4.61 -3.38 1.46
CA TYR A 187 -4.31 -4.04 2.73
C TYR A 187 -5.50 -4.80 3.29
N ASP A 188 -6.71 -4.26 3.15
CA ASP A 188 -7.94 -4.95 3.54
C ASP A 188 -8.16 -6.19 2.68
N VAL A 189 -8.33 -6.03 1.37
CA VAL A 189 -8.74 -7.10 0.42
C VAL A 189 -7.74 -8.27 0.33
N THR A 190 -6.47 -8.04 0.73
CA THR A 190 -5.41 -9.06 0.79
C THR A 190 -5.22 -9.65 2.20
N ASN A 191 -6.19 -9.47 3.08
CA ASN A 191 -6.17 -9.94 4.47
C ASN A 191 -4.91 -9.47 5.24
N GLY A 192 -4.50 -8.23 4.99
CA GLY A 192 -3.38 -7.57 5.67
C GLY A 192 -2.00 -7.92 5.13
N GLN A 193 -1.88 -8.40 3.89
CA GLN A 193 -0.62 -8.92 3.36
C GLN A 193 0.02 -8.06 2.29
N ALA A 194 -0.70 -7.10 1.70
CA ALA A 194 -0.13 -6.20 0.71
C ALA A 194 -0.63 -4.76 0.84
N ALA A 195 0.22 -3.78 0.57
CA ALA A 195 -0.12 -2.36 0.56
C ALA A 195 0.79 -1.61 -0.41
N LEU A 196 0.58 -0.30 -0.55
CA LEU A 196 1.51 0.57 -1.27
C LEU A 196 2.64 1.04 -0.34
N GLY A 197 3.87 0.97 -0.83
CA GLY A 197 5.07 1.52 -0.22
C GLY A 197 5.43 2.88 -0.80
N GLN A 198 6.61 3.00 -1.39
CA GLN A 198 7.06 4.24 -2.03
C GLN A 198 6.29 4.52 -3.33
N ILE A 199 5.81 5.75 -3.48
CA ILE A 199 5.18 6.24 -4.70
C ILE A 199 5.99 7.44 -5.20
N ASN A 200 6.58 7.35 -6.38
CA ASN A 200 7.21 8.49 -7.04
C ASN A 200 6.16 9.23 -7.86
N LEU A 201 5.95 10.52 -7.57
CA LEU A 201 5.00 11.36 -8.27
C LEU A 201 5.72 12.29 -9.24
N PHE A 202 5.43 12.13 -10.52
CA PHE A 202 5.96 12.90 -11.63
C PHE A 202 4.88 13.81 -12.21
N HIS A 203 5.31 14.96 -12.73
CA HIS A 203 4.45 16.01 -13.26
C HIS A 203 4.72 16.22 -14.74
N ASP A 204 3.79 16.87 -15.45
CA ASP A 204 3.97 17.31 -16.84
C ASP A 204 4.40 16.17 -17.78
N LYS A 205 3.79 15.00 -17.62
CA LYS A 205 4.10 13.77 -18.37
C LYS A 205 5.55 13.29 -18.26
N LEU A 206 6.29 13.73 -17.25
CA LEU A 206 7.61 13.19 -16.99
C LEU A 206 7.50 11.69 -16.66
N TYR A 207 8.28 10.86 -17.36
CA TYR A 207 8.23 9.39 -17.31
C TYR A 207 6.87 8.75 -17.71
N TRP A 208 6.01 9.46 -18.45
CA TRP A 208 4.65 9.00 -18.79
C TRP A 208 4.54 7.58 -19.38
N ASN A 209 5.44 7.21 -20.29
CA ASN A 209 5.40 5.89 -20.95
C ASN A 209 6.01 4.76 -20.10
N SER A 210 6.74 5.11 -19.03
CA SER A 210 7.42 4.17 -18.14
C SER A 210 6.87 4.21 -16.71
N SER A 211 5.79 4.95 -16.47
CA SER A 211 5.09 4.99 -15.19
C SER A 211 4.10 3.85 -15.09
N ASP A 212 3.90 3.32 -13.88
CA ASP A 212 2.88 2.31 -13.59
C ASP A 212 1.47 2.91 -13.75
N ILE A 213 1.28 4.17 -13.37
CA ILE A 213 0.00 4.89 -13.46
C ILE A 213 0.14 6.17 -14.26
N GLN A 214 -0.73 6.31 -15.26
CA GLN A 214 -0.94 7.51 -16.05
C GLN A 214 -2.21 8.22 -15.56
N LEU A 215 -2.04 9.36 -14.88
CA LEU A 215 -3.17 10.18 -14.43
C LEU A 215 -3.49 11.25 -15.47
N TYR A 216 -4.65 11.11 -16.13
CA TYR A 216 -5.09 12.01 -17.19
C TYR A 216 -5.85 13.21 -16.62
N ALA A 217 -5.67 14.37 -17.24
CA ALA A 217 -6.53 15.55 -17.04
C ALA A 217 -7.85 15.38 -17.81
N ASN A 218 -8.53 14.25 -17.60
CA ASN A 218 -9.71 13.84 -18.35
C ASN A 218 -10.76 13.22 -17.41
N ASN A 219 -11.86 13.95 -17.21
CA ASN A 219 -12.98 13.54 -16.36
C ASN A 219 -13.90 12.50 -17.02
N GLY A 220 -13.66 12.15 -18.29
CA GLY A 220 -14.42 11.13 -19.02
C GLY A 220 -13.64 9.86 -19.30
N LEU A 221 -12.41 9.75 -18.82
CA LEU A 221 -11.64 8.53 -18.97
C LEU A 221 -12.21 7.44 -18.06
N ARG A 222 -12.66 6.34 -18.65
CA ARG A 222 -12.94 5.13 -17.90
C ARG A 222 -11.60 4.53 -17.44
N PRO A 223 -11.42 4.25 -16.14
CA PRO A 223 -10.26 3.56 -15.62
C PRO A 223 -10.01 2.24 -16.35
N SER A 224 -8.74 1.90 -16.52
CA SER A 224 -8.34 0.63 -17.10
C SER A 224 -6.91 0.27 -16.70
N ALA A 225 -6.66 -1.00 -16.45
CA ALA A 225 -5.34 -1.57 -16.21
C ALA A 225 -5.00 -2.66 -17.22
N ALA A 226 -3.70 -2.78 -17.53
CA ALA A 226 -3.19 -4.02 -18.09
C ALA A 226 -3.12 -5.08 -16.98
N ILE A 227 -3.83 -6.21 -17.16
CA ILE A 227 -3.77 -7.33 -16.21
C ILE A 227 -2.34 -7.85 -16.16
N GLY A 228 -1.77 -7.95 -14.95
CA GLY A 228 -0.37 -8.31 -14.77
C GLY A 228 0.61 -7.29 -15.34
N GLY A 229 0.19 -6.04 -15.56
CA GLY A 229 1.02 -5.02 -16.19
C GLY A 229 2.31 -4.68 -15.44
N ILE A 230 2.42 -5.08 -14.16
CA ILE A 230 3.62 -4.98 -13.33
C ILE A 230 4.82 -5.75 -13.91
N VAL A 231 4.59 -6.68 -14.85
CA VAL A 231 5.68 -7.47 -15.38
C VAL A 231 6.69 -6.60 -16.15
N ASN A 232 7.99 -6.87 -15.97
CA ASN A 232 9.05 -6.18 -16.72
C ASN A 232 9.34 -6.82 -18.08
N GLU A 233 8.97 -8.09 -18.23
CA GLU A 233 9.14 -8.89 -19.45
C GLU A 233 7.89 -9.77 -19.64
N PRO A 234 7.56 -10.19 -20.86
CA PRO A 234 6.40 -11.04 -21.10
C PRO A 234 6.44 -12.34 -20.28
N VAL A 235 5.32 -12.66 -19.61
CA VAL A 235 5.15 -13.87 -18.81
C VAL A 235 4.11 -14.79 -19.43
N SER A 236 4.47 -16.06 -19.51
CA SER A 236 3.56 -17.11 -19.97
C SER A 236 2.71 -17.65 -18.84
N ASP A 237 1.47 -17.95 -19.15
CA ASP A 237 0.51 -18.58 -18.24
C ASP A 237 -0.28 -19.64 -19.00
N THR A 238 -0.79 -20.60 -18.23
CA THR A 238 -1.62 -21.68 -18.74
C THR A 238 -3.07 -21.28 -18.59
N ILE A 239 -3.73 -21.05 -19.72
CA ILE A 239 -5.12 -20.59 -19.79
C ILE A 239 -6.00 -21.60 -20.54
N LYS A 240 -7.29 -21.56 -20.26
CA LYS A 240 -8.35 -22.22 -21.00
C LYS A 240 -8.68 -21.39 -22.25
N THR A 241 -8.65 -22.04 -23.41
CA THR A 241 -9.08 -21.48 -24.70
C THR A 241 -10.09 -22.43 -25.35
N ARG A 242 -10.75 -21.99 -26.42
CA ARG A 242 -11.62 -22.86 -27.23
C ARG A 242 -10.94 -23.21 -28.54
N ASP A 243 -10.83 -24.49 -28.84
CA ASP A 243 -10.27 -24.96 -30.11
C ASP A 243 -11.20 -24.66 -31.30
N ALA A 244 -10.75 -24.97 -32.52
CA ALA A 244 -11.55 -24.76 -33.73
C ALA A 244 -12.87 -25.55 -33.76
N ASN A 245 -13.04 -26.54 -32.88
CA ASN A 245 -14.27 -27.34 -32.72
C ASN A 245 -15.13 -26.86 -31.53
N GLY A 246 -14.74 -25.79 -30.85
CA GLY A 246 -15.44 -25.22 -29.69
C GLY A 246 -15.19 -25.95 -28.37
N SER A 247 -14.25 -26.92 -28.33
CA SER A 247 -13.89 -27.63 -27.10
C SER A 247 -12.95 -26.80 -26.25
N VAL A 248 -13.16 -26.78 -24.93
CA VAL A 248 -12.23 -26.13 -24.00
C VAL A 248 -10.93 -26.93 -23.96
N VAL A 249 -9.83 -26.27 -24.29
CA VAL A 249 -8.47 -26.79 -24.22
C VAL A 249 -7.64 -25.90 -23.32
N THR A 250 -6.55 -26.42 -22.79
CA THR A 250 -5.64 -25.67 -21.94
C THR A 250 -4.32 -25.48 -22.68
N GLU A 251 -3.89 -24.23 -22.81
CA GLU A 251 -2.71 -23.83 -23.58
C GLU A 251 -1.84 -22.89 -22.76
N THR A 252 -0.52 -23.06 -22.86
CA THR A 252 0.44 -22.12 -22.30
C THR A 252 0.77 -21.06 -23.33
N ILE A 253 0.36 -19.81 -23.09
CA ILE A 253 0.60 -18.67 -23.97
C ILE A 253 1.28 -17.55 -23.21
N THR A 254 1.88 -16.60 -23.92
CA THR A 254 2.27 -15.31 -23.33
C THR A 254 1.00 -14.55 -22.95
N ALA A 255 0.67 -14.56 -21.66
CA ALA A 255 -0.60 -14.04 -21.14
C ALA A 255 -0.47 -12.60 -20.62
N TYR A 256 0.68 -12.26 -20.04
CA TYR A 256 0.91 -10.95 -19.43
C TYR A 256 2.12 -10.26 -20.03
N VAL A 257 1.99 -8.97 -20.27
CA VAL A 257 3.04 -8.11 -20.85
C VAL A 257 3.13 -6.81 -20.06
N PRO A 258 4.28 -6.14 -20.06
CA PRO A 258 4.42 -4.86 -19.39
C PRO A 258 3.34 -3.87 -19.83
N GLY A 259 2.74 -3.16 -18.89
CA GLY A 259 1.61 -2.26 -19.15
C GLY A 259 1.48 -1.14 -18.15
N GLN A 260 0.35 -0.45 -18.15
CA GLN A 260 0.06 0.66 -17.23
C GLN A 260 -1.40 0.65 -16.80
N ILE A 261 -1.68 1.35 -15.71
CA ILE A 261 -3.00 1.82 -15.31
C ILE A 261 -3.24 3.21 -15.93
N ARG A 262 -4.44 3.43 -16.45
CA ARG A 262 -4.90 4.73 -16.95
C ARG A 262 -6.14 5.12 -16.17
N ILE A 263 -6.12 6.30 -15.55
CA ILE A 263 -7.26 6.80 -14.78
C ILE A 263 -7.33 8.33 -14.86
N GLY A 264 -8.55 8.87 -14.85
CA GLY A 264 -8.79 10.31 -14.81
C GLY A 264 -8.74 10.88 -13.39
N THR A 265 -8.93 12.19 -13.26
CA THR A 265 -9.09 12.90 -11.98
C THR A 265 -10.45 12.70 -11.31
N VAL A 266 -11.45 12.36 -12.13
CA VAL A 266 -12.82 12.07 -11.69
C VAL A 266 -13.19 10.67 -12.12
N TRP A 267 -13.75 9.91 -11.18
CA TRP A 267 -14.46 8.69 -11.50
C TRP A 267 -15.69 8.55 -10.60
N ASP A 268 -16.80 8.17 -11.23
CA ASP A 268 -18.04 7.80 -10.58
C ASP A 268 -18.77 6.79 -11.50
N PRO A 269 -19.11 5.58 -11.02
CA PRO A 269 -19.78 4.56 -11.82
C PRO A 269 -21.17 4.99 -12.34
N TYR A 270 -21.81 5.99 -11.71
CA TYR A 270 -23.12 6.51 -12.11
C TYR A 270 -23.02 7.68 -13.10
N GLY A 271 -21.80 8.15 -13.40
CA GLY A 271 -21.55 9.22 -14.36
C GLY A 271 -22.04 10.60 -13.93
N GLU A 272 -22.28 10.81 -12.63
CA GLU A 272 -22.66 12.12 -12.06
C GLU A 272 -21.43 13.06 -11.98
N ARG A 273 -20.21 12.51 -11.96
CA ARG A 273 -18.92 13.26 -12.02
C ARG A 273 -18.90 14.45 -11.05
N THR A 274 -19.27 14.22 -9.79
CA THR A 274 -19.55 15.29 -8.81
C THR A 274 -18.36 15.69 -7.95
N ALA A 275 -17.34 14.83 -7.80
CA ALA A 275 -16.14 15.11 -7.01
C ALA A 275 -14.89 14.44 -7.60
N ASP A 276 -13.77 15.17 -7.56
CA ASP A 276 -12.44 14.63 -7.89
C ASP A 276 -11.94 13.74 -6.76
N LEU A 277 -11.21 12.68 -7.12
CA LEU A 277 -10.42 11.90 -6.17
C LEU A 277 -11.17 11.42 -4.92
N GLY A 278 -12.50 11.28 -4.98
CA GLY A 278 -13.32 10.85 -3.85
C GLY A 278 -13.09 9.38 -3.42
N ASP A 279 -13.88 8.90 -2.47
CA ASP A 279 -13.81 7.50 -1.98
C ASP A 279 -13.93 6.50 -3.14
N GLU A 280 -14.87 6.73 -4.05
CA GLU A 280 -15.06 5.94 -5.28
C GLU A 280 -13.82 5.88 -6.17
N TRP A 281 -13.07 6.99 -6.26
CA TRP A 281 -11.82 7.02 -7.02
C TRP A 281 -10.77 6.13 -6.37
N SER A 282 -10.64 6.16 -5.04
CA SER A 282 -9.67 5.35 -4.29
C SER A 282 -9.99 3.86 -4.41
N ARG A 283 -11.27 3.49 -4.31
CA ARG A 283 -11.78 2.13 -4.50
C ARG A 283 -11.54 1.61 -5.89
N THR A 284 -11.83 2.44 -6.89
CA THR A 284 -11.60 2.12 -8.29
C THR A 284 -10.12 1.98 -8.58
N LEU A 285 -9.27 2.84 -8.05
CA LEU A 285 -7.83 2.68 -8.18
C LEU A 285 -7.36 1.35 -7.55
N ALA A 286 -7.87 0.97 -6.38
CA ALA A 286 -7.56 -0.32 -5.78
C ALA A 286 -8.02 -1.51 -6.65
N HIS A 287 -9.16 -1.41 -7.32
CA HIS A 287 -9.63 -2.39 -8.32
C HIS A 287 -8.67 -2.50 -9.51
N GLU A 288 -8.29 -1.36 -10.12
CA GLU A 288 -7.34 -1.35 -11.22
C GLU A 288 -5.94 -1.85 -10.81
N LEU A 289 -5.52 -1.52 -9.59
CA LEU A 289 -4.29 -2.06 -9.00
C LEU A 289 -4.39 -3.58 -8.79
N SER A 290 -5.58 -4.12 -8.56
CA SER A 290 -5.77 -5.56 -8.41
C SER A 290 -5.57 -6.31 -9.72
N HIS A 291 -6.01 -5.75 -10.85
CA HIS A 291 -5.62 -6.26 -12.17
C HIS A 291 -4.11 -6.15 -12.39
N TYR A 292 -3.54 -4.97 -12.15
CA TYR A 292 -2.16 -4.64 -12.47
C TYR A 292 -1.14 -5.43 -11.64
N LEU A 293 -1.35 -5.49 -10.32
CA LEU A 293 -0.45 -6.10 -9.35
C LEU A 293 -0.78 -7.59 -9.16
N PHE A 294 -2.04 -7.96 -9.01
CA PHE A 294 -2.44 -9.30 -8.57
C PHE A 294 -2.96 -10.21 -9.68
N PHE A 295 -2.83 -9.79 -10.94
CA PHE A 295 -3.24 -10.58 -12.11
C PHE A 295 -4.72 -10.98 -12.07
N GLN A 296 -5.54 -10.19 -11.38
CA GLN A 296 -6.96 -10.48 -11.24
C GLN A 296 -7.73 -10.15 -12.51
N PHE A 297 -8.81 -10.87 -12.75
CA PHE A 297 -9.80 -10.56 -13.77
C PHE A 297 -11.01 -9.88 -13.12
N ASP A 298 -11.86 -9.26 -13.93
CA ASP A 298 -13.14 -8.76 -13.45
C ASP A 298 -14.06 -9.92 -13.12
N ASN A 299 -14.59 -9.95 -11.90
CA ASN A 299 -15.54 -10.97 -11.45
C ASN A 299 -17.01 -10.54 -11.63
N TYR A 300 -17.22 -9.39 -12.29
CA TYR A 300 -18.51 -8.96 -12.82
C TYR A 300 -18.69 -9.25 -14.32
N LEU A 301 -17.69 -9.83 -14.97
CA LEU A 301 -17.75 -10.26 -16.37
C LEU A 301 -17.62 -11.78 -16.46
N GLY A 302 -18.39 -12.37 -17.37
CA GLY A 302 -18.30 -13.78 -17.76
C GLY A 302 -18.38 -13.94 -19.26
N VAL A 303 -18.34 -15.19 -19.72
CA VAL A 303 -18.38 -15.52 -21.15
C VAL A 303 -19.41 -16.62 -21.40
N GLU A 304 -20.33 -16.41 -22.34
CA GLU A 304 -21.21 -17.46 -22.84
C GLU A 304 -20.46 -18.46 -23.75
N ASP A 305 -21.05 -19.62 -24.01
CA ASP A 305 -20.48 -20.64 -24.91
C ASP A 305 -20.14 -20.14 -26.33
N ASN A 306 -20.82 -19.09 -26.78
CA ASN A 306 -20.58 -18.44 -28.08
C ASN A 306 -19.44 -17.40 -28.06
N GLY A 307 -18.79 -17.17 -26.92
CA GLY A 307 -17.73 -16.18 -26.72
C GLY A 307 -18.21 -14.77 -26.41
N THR A 308 -19.52 -14.55 -26.21
CA THR A 308 -20.08 -13.24 -25.86
C THR A 308 -19.86 -12.93 -24.39
N LEU A 309 -19.40 -11.71 -24.09
CA LEU A 309 -19.28 -11.24 -22.72
C LEU A 309 -20.66 -11.01 -22.10
N ILE A 310 -20.84 -11.52 -20.89
CA ILE A 310 -22.07 -11.34 -20.09
C ILE A 310 -21.76 -10.73 -18.73
N PRO A 311 -22.70 -9.98 -18.14
CA PRO A 311 -22.58 -9.59 -16.74
C PRO A 311 -22.75 -10.82 -15.84
N VAL A 312 -21.85 -10.96 -14.89
CA VAL A 312 -21.88 -11.98 -13.83
C VAL A 312 -21.83 -11.26 -12.48
N ASN A 313 -22.25 -11.93 -11.41
CA ASN A 313 -22.09 -11.40 -10.07
C ASN A 313 -21.49 -12.47 -9.16
N CYS A 314 -20.17 -12.47 -8.98
CA CYS A 314 -19.51 -13.34 -8.00
C CYS A 314 -19.61 -12.71 -6.60
N PRO A 315 -20.50 -13.19 -5.69
CA PRO A 315 -20.81 -12.50 -4.45
C PRO A 315 -19.63 -12.53 -3.49
N GLY A 316 -19.25 -11.37 -2.95
CA GLY A 316 -18.19 -11.25 -1.95
C GLY A 316 -16.80 -10.94 -2.50
N SER A 317 -16.54 -11.21 -3.78
CA SER A 317 -15.25 -10.85 -4.39
C SER A 317 -15.15 -9.36 -4.62
N PHE A 318 -14.07 -8.74 -4.13
CA PHE A 318 -13.75 -7.34 -4.37
C PHE A 318 -13.72 -6.98 -5.87
N MET A 319 -13.33 -7.93 -6.73
CA MET A 319 -13.28 -7.75 -8.19
C MET A 319 -14.65 -7.74 -8.88
N THR A 320 -15.75 -7.90 -8.14
CA THR A 320 -17.11 -7.84 -8.68
C THR A 320 -17.73 -6.46 -8.49
N ASN A 321 -17.56 -5.84 -7.32
CA ASN A 321 -18.16 -4.55 -7.00
C ASN A 321 -17.33 -3.82 -5.94
N THR A 322 -16.92 -2.59 -6.26
CA THR A 322 -16.06 -1.78 -5.40
C THR A 322 -16.83 -0.95 -4.37
N THR A 323 -18.16 -0.83 -4.51
CA THR A 323 -19.03 0.10 -3.77
C THR A 323 -19.85 -0.56 -2.67
N ASP A 324 -20.18 -1.84 -2.85
CA ASP A 324 -20.96 -2.60 -1.89
C ASP A 324 -20.00 -3.22 -0.85
N PRO A 325 -20.13 -2.87 0.45
CA PRO A 325 -19.23 -3.35 1.49
C PRO A 325 -19.30 -4.87 1.72
N THR A 326 -20.27 -5.57 1.14
CA THR A 326 -20.31 -7.04 1.16
C THR A 326 -19.29 -7.68 0.21
N TYR A 327 -18.65 -6.90 -0.68
CA TYR A 327 -17.61 -7.31 -1.62
C TYR A 327 -16.26 -6.75 -1.17
N SER A 328 -15.71 -7.30 -0.09
CA SER A 328 -14.56 -6.71 0.60
C SER A 328 -13.25 -7.49 0.47
N GLU A 329 -13.28 -8.72 -0.06
CA GLU A 329 -12.12 -9.62 -0.02
C GLU A 329 -11.80 -10.22 -1.38
N PHE A 330 -10.55 -10.63 -1.57
CA PHE A 330 -10.24 -11.68 -2.52
C PHE A 330 -10.73 -13.03 -2.00
N LEU A 331 -11.39 -13.78 -2.88
CA LEU A 331 -11.95 -15.08 -2.52
C LEU A 331 -10.93 -16.21 -2.69
N SER A 332 -10.86 -17.04 -1.66
CA SER A 332 -10.15 -18.33 -1.70
C SER A 332 -10.89 -19.38 -2.53
N ALA A 333 -10.22 -20.48 -2.87
CA ALA A 333 -10.85 -21.59 -3.58
C ALA A 333 -12.04 -22.22 -2.85
N GLU A 334 -11.98 -22.35 -1.51
CA GLU A 334 -13.11 -22.86 -0.73
C GLU A 334 -14.31 -21.91 -0.83
N GLN A 335 -14.06 -20.62 -0.62
CA GLN A 335 -15.07 -19.57 -0.73
C GLN A 335 -15.69 -19.51 -2.14
N TRP A 336 -14.87 -19.63 -3.18
CA TRP A 336 -15.30 -19.60 -4.58
C TRP A 336 -16.25 -20.74 -4.95
N LEU A 337 -16.09 -21.90 -4.30
CA LEU A 337 -16.85 -23.12 -4.56
C LEU A 337 -18.11 -23.26 -3.69
N GLU A 338 -18.36 -22.33 -2.77
CA GLU A 338 -19.57 -22.31 -1.95
C GLU A 338 -20.84 -22.32 -2.82
N GLU A 339 -21.85 -23.09 -2.43
CA GLU A 339 -23.11 -23.19 -3.19
C GLU A 339 -23.82 -21.84 -3.34
N SER A 340 -23.63 -20.93 -2.38
CA SER A 340 -24.13 -19.56 -2.39
C SER A 340 -23.47 -18.66 -3.46
N ARG A 341 -22.36 -19.10 -4.07
CA ARG A 341 -21.53 -18.33 -5.00
C ARG A 341 -21.37 -19.03 -6.36
N VAL A 342 -22.41 -19.74 -6.80
CA VAL A 342 -22.44 -20.50 -8.06
C VAL A 342 -22.00 -19.69 -9.28
N ASP A 343 -22.31 -18.38 -9.29
CA ASP A 343 -22.01 -17.44 -10.37
C ASP A 343 -20.51 -17.15 -10.52
N CYS A 344 -19.70 -17.33 -9.46
CA CYS A 344 -18.24 -17.17 -9.54
C CYS A 344 -17.60 -18.09 -10.60
N ARG A 345 -18.21 -19.26 -10.85
CA ARG A 345 -17.74 -20.23 -11.86
C ARG A 345 -18.08 -19.86 -13.30
N GLN A 346 -18.79 -18.74 -13.51
CA GLN A 346 -19.09 -18.20 -14.84
C GLN A 346 -18.26 -16.96 -15.14
N THR A 347 -17.44 -16.51 -14.19
CA THR A 347 -16.60 -15.33 -14.35
C THR A 347 -15.54 -15.56 -15.41
N LEU A 348 -15.03 -14.46 -15.96
CA LEU A 348 -13.94 -14.48 -16.91
C LEU A 348 -12.68 -15.11 -16.29
N ALA A 349 -12.45 -14.95 -14.99
CA ALA A 349 -11.39 -15.63 -14.25
C ALA A 349 -11.53 -17.15 -14.36
N ASP A 350 -12.69 -17.71 -14.02
CA ASP A 350 -12.90 -19.17 -14.04
C ASP A 350 -12.87 -19.73 -15.47
N GLU A 351 -13.46 -19.01 -16.43
CA GLU A 351 -13.50 -19.39 -17.84
C GLU A 351 -12.14 -19.27 -18.53
N THR A 352 -11.27 -18.35 -18.11
CA THR A 352 -9.95 -18.11 -18.74
C THR A 352 -8.84 -18.86 -18.03
N THR A 353 -8.73 -18.81 -16.71
CA THR A 353 -7.62 -19.43 -15.97
C THR A 353 -8.09 -20.60 -15.13
N GLY A 354 -9.37 -20.63 -14.75
CA GLY A 354 -9.90 -21.60 -13.79
C GLY A 354 -9.39 -21.38 -12.37
N ARG A 355 -8.87 -20.18 -12.07
CA ARG A 355 -8.32 -19.84 -10.75
C ARG A 355 -9.20 -18.81 -10.04
N PRO A 356 -9.62 -19.09 -8.80
CA PRO A 356 -10.09 -18.10 -7.84
C PRO A 356 -9.06 -16.99 -7.58
N ASP A 357 -9.49 -15.92 -6.92
CA ASP A 357 -8.65 -14.73 -6.69
C ASP A 357 -7.32 -15.08 -5.99
N TRP A 358 -7.39 -15.78 -4.86
CA TRP A 358 -6.19 -16.15 -4.08
C TRP A 358 -5.29 -17.19 -4.78
N ASP A 359 -5.85 -18.05 -5.62
CA ASP A 359 -5.06 -19.01 -6.41
C ASP A 359 -4.22 -18.25 -7.45
N SER A 360 -4.75 -17.16 -8.03
CA SER A 360 -3.97 -16.27 -8.89
C SER A 360 -2.91 -15.49 -8.12
N ILE A 361 -3.23 -14.97 -6.92
CA ILE A 361 -2.24 -14.28 -6.08
C ILE A 361 -1.10 -15.21 -5.70
N THR A 362 -1.38 -16.40 -5.17
CA THR A 362 -0.35 -17.33 -4.68
C THR A 362 0.46 -17.98 -5.81
N LEU A 363 -0.08 -18.03 -7.04
CA LEU A 363 0.68 -18.41 -8.22
C LEU A 363 1.84 -17.44 -8.51
N PHE A 364 1.59 -16.12 -8.42
CA PHE A 364 2.61 -15.09 -8.71
C PHE A 364 3.36 -14.59 -7.47
N TYR A 365 2.77 -14.79 -6.29
CA TYR A 365 3.25 -14.31 -4.99
C TYR A 365 3.16 -15.44 -3.95
N SER A 366 3.86 -16.54 -4.18
CA SER A 366 3.81 -17.76 -3.36
C SER A 366 4.26 -17.58 -1.90
N MET A 367 4.85 -16.43 -1.56
CA MET A 367 5.19 -16.07 -0.19
C MET A 367 4.01 -15.49 0.59
N LEU A 368 2.93 -15.08 -0.08
CA LEU A 368 1.68 -14.69 0.53
C LEU A 368 0.86 -15.95 0.87
N ARG A 369 -0.02 -15.83 1.85
CA ARG A 369 -0.81 -16.94 2.37
C ARG A 369 -2.27 -16.75 2.10
N THR A 370 -2.97 -17.83 1.75
CA THR A 370 -4.42 -17.79 1.67
C THR A 370 -5.03 -17.58 3.07
N PRO A 371 -6.21 -16.96 3.21
CA PRO A 371 -6.82 -16.70 4.52
C PRO A 371 -7.01 -17.99 5.36
N GLN A 372 -7.30 -19.13 4.70
CA GLN A 372 -7.46 -20.43 5.35
C GLN A 372 -6.17 -20.96 6.01
N GLU A 373 -5.01 -20.61 5.47
CA GLU A 373 -3.71 -21.03 5.99
C GLU A 373 -3.30 -20.20 7.22
N GLN A 374 -4.01 -19.11 7.49
CA GLN A 374 -3.74 -18.21 8.59
C GLN A 374 -4.65 -18.54 9.80
N THR A 375 -4.24 -19.53 10.60
CA THR A 375 -4.98 -19.97 11.81
C THR A 375 -5.27 -18.90 12.86
N THR A 376 -4.72 -17.69 12.73
CA THR A 376 -4.82 -16.57 13.68
C THR A 376 -5.43 -15.29 13.09
N GLN A 377 -5.86 -15.32 11.83
CA GLN A 377 -6.33 -14.14 11.10
C GLN A 377 -7.85 -14.21 10.84
N PRO A 378 -8.54 -13.06 10.73
CA PRO A 378 -9.95 -13.04 10.40
C PRO A 378 -10.17 -13.41 8.93
N GLU A 379 -11.32 -14.05 8.63
CA GLU A 379 -11.75 -14.35 7.25
C GLU A 379 -11.98 -13.08 6.42
N THR A 380 -12.21 -11.95 7.10
CA THR A 380 -12.27 -10.60 6.53
C THR A 380 -10.99 -9.84 6.85
N GLY A 381 -10.55 -9.00 5.92
CA GLY A 381 -9.36 -8.21 6.06
C GLY A 381 -9.41 -7.14 7.16
N PRO A 382 -8.27 -6.45 7.36
CA PRO A 382 -8.20 -5.32 8.26
C PRO A 382 -8.88 -4.08 7.71
N SER A 383 -9.84 -3.54 8.46
CA SER A 383 -10.54 -2.27 8.15
C SER A 383 -9.66 -1.01 8.15
N ASN A 384 -8.36 -1.13 8.46
CA ASN A 384 -7.44 0.01 8.50
C ASN A 384 -5.97 -0.42 8.29
N LEU A 385 -5.25 0.31 7.43
CA LEU A 385 -3.80 0.25 7.37
C LEU A 385 -3.18 1.08 8.51
N SER A 386 -2.92 0.40 9.63
CA SER A 386 -2.41 1.02 10.87
C SER A 386 -0.94 1.46 10.81
N LEU A 387 -0.25 1.33 9.67
CA LEU A 387 1.17 1.66 9.49
C LEU A 387 1.33 2.71 8.41
N ALA A 388 2.08 3.78 8.67
CA ALA A 388 2.42 4.79 7.67
C ALA A 388 3.52 4.29 6.71
N VAL A 389 3.21 3.24 5.95
CA VAL A 389 4.13 2.59 4.99
C VAL A 389 4.10 3.24 3.61
N THR A 390 2.96 3.83 3.22
CA THR A 390 2.80 4.52 1.96
C THR A 390 3.49 5.88 2.02
N ARG A 391 4.46 6.10 1.12
CA ARG A 391 5.29 7.31 1.09
C ARG A 391 5.31 7.90 -0.30
N ILE A 392 4.70 9.07 -0.45
CA ILE A 392 4.66 9.79 -1.71
C ILE A 392 5.86 10.73 -1.79
N ILE A 393 6.65 10.60 -2.86
CA ILE A 393 7.85 11.37 -3.12
C ILE A 393 7.62 12.20 -4.39
N PRO A 394 7.33 13.51 -4.25
CA PRO A 394 7.18 14.39 -5.40
C PRO A 394 8.54 14.66 -6.06
N TRP A 395 8.60 14.57 -7.38
CA TRP A 395 9.78 14.90 -8.16
C TRP A 395 9.72 16.33 -8.70
N ALA A 396 10.82 17.07 -8.57
CA ALA A 396 10.94 18.42 -9.08
C ALA A 396 11.14 18.43 -10.60
N LEU A 397 10.51 19.38 -11.30
CA LEU A 397 10.86 19.76 -12.68
C LEU A 397 11.85 20.93 -12.65
N ASP A 398 12.74 20.99 -13.64
CA ASP A 398 13.77 22.03 -13.78
C ASP A 398 13.22 23.45 -14.06
N SER A 399 11.94 23.58 -14.42
CA SER A 399 11.30 24.88 -14.70
C SER A 399 10.01 25.08 -13.88
N GLU A 400 9.81 26.28 -13.35
CA GLU A 400 8.57 26.71 -12.70
C GLU A 400 7.57 27.21 -13.75
N ASN A 401 6.49 26.47 -13.99
CA ASN A 401 5.34 26.97 -14.73
C ASN A 401 4.24 27.38 -13.73
N PRO A 402 3.61 28.57 -13.88
CA PRO A 402 2.50 28.97 -13.02
C PRO A 402 1.29 28.03 -13.24
N PRO A 403 0.65 27.55 -12.16
CA PRO A 403 -0.44 26.58 -12.26
C PRO A 403 -1.70 27.18 -12.88
N LEU A 404 -2.57 26.27 -13.32
CA LEU A 404 -4.00 26.55 -13.50
C LEU A 404 -4.71 26.31 -12.16
N GLY A 405 -5.36 27.34 -11.62
CA GLY A 405 -6.01 27.31 -10.29
C GLY A 405 -7.43 26.72 -10.27
N THR A 406 -7.94 26.22 -11.39
CA THR A 406 -9.26 25.57 -11.46
C THR A 406 -9.22 24.53 -12.58
N ARG A 407 -9.66 23.30 -12.27
CA ARG A 407 -9.38 22.11 -13.09
C ARG A 407 -10.61 21.44 -13.67
N ASN A 408 -11.76 21.63 -13.05
CA ASN A 408 -13.02 21.14 -13.55
C ASN A 408 -13.84 22.30 -14.09
N PHE A 409 -14.20 22.16 -15.36
CA PHE A 409 -15.16 23.04 -16.00
C PHE A 409 -16.46 22.25 -16.12
N ASP A 410 -17.44 22.63 -15.31
CA ASP A 410 -18.81 22.19 -15.51
C ASP A 410 -19.52 23.20 -16.41
N LEU A 411 -20.17 22.71 -17.45
CA LEU A 411 -21.16 23.49 -18.17
C LEU A 411 -22.44 23.55 -17.33
N ARG A 412 -22.92 24.75 -17.03
CA ARG A 412 -24.18 24.97 -16.31
C ARG A 412 -25.18 25.72 -17.19
N ALA A 413 -26.46 25.51 -16.92
CA ALA A 413 -27.55 26.18 -17.59
C ALA A 413 -27.43 27.70 -17.42
N ALA A 414 -27.53 28.43 -18.53
CA ALA A 414 -27.44 29.89 -18.53
C ALA A 414 -28.67 30.57 -17.88
N ASP A 415 -29.69 29.80 -17.53
CA ASP A 415 -30.93 30.29 -16.91
C ASP A 415 -30.81 30.53 -15.39
N GLY A 416 -29.64 30.29 -14.82
CA GLY A 416 -29.37 30.48 -13.39
C GLY A 416 -29.93 29.37 -12.51
N SER A 417 -30.51 28.31 -13.10
CA SER A 417 -30.59 27.04 -12.41
C SER A 417 -29.16 26.54 -12.20
N ASP A 418 -28.87 25.97 -11.04
CA ASP A 418 -27.55 25.36 -10.79
C ASP A 418 -27.38 24.04 -11.57
N ASP A 419 -28.21 23.81 -12.60
CA ASP A 419 -28.31 22.57 -13.35
C ASP A 419 -27.11 22.42 -14.31
N ARG A 420 -26.42 21.28 -14.20
CA ARG A 420 -25.33 20.91 -15.08
C ARG A 420 -25.85 20.51 -16.47
N ILE A 421 -25.28 21.08 -17.51
CA ILE A 421 -25.52 20.67 -18.89
C ILE A 421 -24.55 19.54 -19.23
N ARG A 422 -25.09 18.37 -19.59
CA ARG A 422 -24.32 17.26 -20.13
C ARG A 422 -24.24 17.38 -21.65
N LEU A 423 -23.04 17.60 -22.18
CA LEU A 423 -22.75 17.50 -23.61
C LEU A 423 -22.02 16.17 -23.87
N PRO A 424 -22.57 15.24 -24.66
CA PRO A 424 -21.93 13.95 -24.93
C PRO A 424 -20.52 14.07 -25.53
N ASP A 425 -20.29 15.10 -26.34
CA ASP A 425 -19.04 15.34 -27.09
C ASP A 425 -18.50 16.77 -26.93
N GLY A 426 -18.86 17.46 -25.84
CA GLY A 426 -18.44 18.85 -25.63
C GLY A 426 -16.94 18.95 -25.38
N ILE A 427 -16.21 19.61 -26.27
CA ILE A 427 -14.78 19.91 -26.06
C ILE A 427 -14.69 21.38 -25.64
N ALA A 428 -14.16 21.62 -24.45
CA ALA A 428 -13.89 22.96 -23.96
C ALA A 428 -12.38 23.22 -23.98
N TYR A 429 -11.95 24.29 -24.65
CA TYR A 429 -10.57 24.77 -24.60
C TYR A 429 -10.50 25.97 -23.68
N LEU A 430 -9.67 25.91 -22.65
CA LEU A 430 -9.30 27.10 -21.89
C LEU A 430 -8.15 27.80 -22.61
N ARG A 431 -8.40 28.99 -23.15
CA ARG A 431 -7.35 29.85 -23.68
C ARG A 431 -7.00 30.92 -22.66
N LYS A 432 -5.87 30.74 -21.96
CA LYS A 432 -5.21 31.80 -21.21
C LYS A 432 -4.73 32.87 -22.18
N THR A 433 -5.43 33.99 -22.29
CA THR A 433 -5.03 35.02 -23.26
C THR A 433 -3.96 35.97 -22.72
N GLN A 434 -3.84 36.13 -21.39
CA GLN A 434 -2.91 37.11 -20.80
C GLN A 434 -2.19 36.68 -19.51
N GLY A 435 -2.46 35.49 -18.94
CA GLY A 435 -1.72 34.97 -17.79
C GLY A 435 -1.82 35.82 -16.52
N THR A 436 -2.87 36.63 -16.38
CA THR A 436 -3.14 37.41 -15.17
C THR A 436 -3.99 36.60 -14.17
N LEU A 437 -4.17 37.13 -12.96
CA LEU A 437 -5.08 36.55 -11.95
C LEU A 437 -6.56 36.89 -12.20
N ASN A 438 -6.88 37.60 -13.29
CA ASN A 438 -8.25 38.00 -13.61
C ASN A 438 -8.99 36.85 -14.31
N LEU A 439 -10.07 36.36 -13.71
CA LEU A 439 -10.88 35.26 -14.25
C LEU A 439 -11.56 35.60 -15.59
N ASP A 440 -11.73 36.89 -15.89
CA ASP A 440 -12.31 37.35 -17.17
C ASP A 440 -11.31 37.28 -18.34
N ASP A 441 -10.02 37.03 -18.09
CA ASP A 441 -8.97 36.95 -19.12
C ASP A 441 -8.84 35.54 -19.75
N ASP A 442 -9.53 34.56 -19.17
CA ASP A 442 -9.57 33.18 -19.63
C ASP A 442 -10.83 32.93 -20.46
N VAL A 443 -10.66 32.50 -21.71
CA VAL A 443 -11.79 32.20 -22.59
C VAL A 443 -11.98 30.69 -22.64
N LEU A 444 -13.15 30.23 -22.18
CA LEU A 444 -13.62 28.86 -22.42
C LEU A 444 -14.27 28.82 -23.81
N ILE A 445 -13.63 28.16 -24.78
CA ILE A 445 -14.22 27.90 -26.09
C ILE A 445 -14.87 26.53 -26.04
N VAL A 446 -16.20 26.49 -26.07
CA VAL A 446 -16.99 25.27 -26.14
C VAL A 446 -17.32 24.99 -27.60
N LEU A 447 -16.93 23.82 -28.11
CA LEU A 447 -17.29 23.33 -29.45
C LEU A 447 -18.43 22.31 -29.38
#